data_AF-A0A2E6I0X8-F1
#
_entry.id   AF-A0A2E6I0X8-F1
#
_cell.length_a   1.000
_cell.length_b   1.000
_cell.length_c   1.000
_cell.angle_alpha   90.00
_cell.angle_beta   90.00
_cell.angle_gamma   90.00
#
_symmetry.space_group_name_H-M   'P 1'
#
loop_
_entity.id
_entity.type
_entity.pdbx_description
1 polymer ?
#
loop_
_entity_poly.entity_id
_entity_poly.type
_entity_poly.pdbx_seq_one_letter_code
_entity_poly.pdbx_strand_id
1 'polypeptide(L)'
;MIRLTRRVEVTLPTPAGWVAGGAVFFIAAFIFTCSIHPFLAVSRPNGSGSLVVEGWLTRGAVLETVEVTESRGYDRIYTTGGPIPAGSYLSELYPDLTTFADIAAHQLREAGVPDHRIVVVPRKYVSSHRTYFSALALRRHLTDEGLEGSRLDIRTAGPHARRSWLLFGLALDGVAEVGVEAIRPDSYDPDRWWASSSGVRTVIGEGIAYFYAKFFFYPNVDEDVTRIVHDPKN
;
A
#
# COMPACT_ATOMS: atom_id res chain seq x y z
N MET A 1 17.12 -50.69 -22.60
CA MET A 1 15.69 -50.32 -22.48
C MET A 1 15.51 -49.59 -21.16
N ILE A 2 15.17 -48.29 -21.17
CA ILE A 2 15.01 -47.49 -19.94
C ILE A 2 13.70 -47.88 -19.26
N ARG A 3 13.74 -48.21 -17.97
CA ARG A 3 12.56 -48.57 -17.19
C ARG A 3 11.89 -47.28 -16.70
N LEU A 4 10.77 -46.91 -17.32
CA LEU A 4 10.05 -45.65 -17.04
C LEU A 4 9.16 -45.69 -15.80
N THR A 5 8.93 -46.87 -15.20
CA THR A 5 8.07 -47.02 -14.02
C THR A 5 8.60 -48.07 -13.04
N ARG A 6 8.26 -47.88 -11.76
CA ARG A 6 8.51 -48.81 -10.64
C ARG A 6 7.28 -48.82 -9.73
N ARG A 7 6.88 -50.00 -9.25
CA ARG A 7 5.83 -50.12 -8.20
C ARG A 7 6.38 -49.66 -6.86
N VAL A 8 5.66 -48.75 -6.20
CA VAL A 8 5.96 -48.25 -4.85
C VAL A 8 4.73 -48.47 -3.98
N GLU A 9 4.90 -48.99 -2.77
CA GLU A 9 3.87 -49.04 -1.75
C GLU A 9 3.97 -47.77 -0.90
N VAL A 10 2.88 -47.01 -0.80
CA VAL A 10 2.82 -45.75 -0.03
C VAL A 10 1.81 -45.92 1.10
N THR A 11 2.19 -45.54 2.32
CA THR A 11 1.27 -45.49 3.45
C THR A 11 0.25 -44.38 3.22
N LEU A 12 -1.03 -44.75 3.15
CA LEU A 12 -2.13 -43.79 3.04
C LEU A 12 -2.76 -43.56 4.41
N PRO A 13 -3.29 -42.35 4.69
CA PRO A 13 -4.11 -42.13 5.87
C PRO A 13 -5.29 -43.11 5.90
N THR A 14 -5.62 -43.60 7.09
CA THR A 14 -6.89 -44.31 7.32
C THR A 14 -8.07 -43.35 7.09
N PRO A 15 -9.32 -43.82 7.00
CA PRO A 15 -10.48 -42.94 6.96
C PRO A 15 -10.49 -41.92 8.11
N ALA A 16 -10.14 -42.36 9.33
CA ALA A 16 -9.99 -41.45 10.48
C ALA A 16 -8.86 -40.43 10.28
N GLY A 17 -7.74 -40.84 9.69
CA GLY A 17 -6.65 -39.95 9.32
C GLY A 17 -7.05 -38.89 8.30
N TRP A 18 -7.83 -39.25 7.27
CA TRP A 18 -8.38 -38.30 6.31
C TRP A 18 -9.36 -37.31 6.95
N VAL A 19 -10.24 -37.78 7.83
CA VAL A 19 -11.17 -36.92 8.58
C VAL A 19 -10.40 -35.94 9.47
N ALA A 20 -9.41 -36.43 10.23
CA ALA A 20 -8.57 -35.58 11.08
C ALA A 20 -7.78 -34.55 10.27
N GLY A 21 -7.15 -34.96 9.17
CA GLY A 21 -6.42 -34.05 8.27
C GLY A 21 -7.33 -33.01 7.63
N GLY A 22 -8.51 -33.41 7.18
CA GLY A 22 -9.54 -32.50 6.67
C GLY A 22 -9.98 -31.49 7.72
N ALA A 23 -10.27 -31.94 8.94
CA ALA A 23 -10.66 -31.06 10.04
C ALA A 23 -9.59 -30.01 10.35
N VAL A 24 -8.31 -30.42 10.45
CA VAL A 24 -7.18 -29.49 10.65
C VAL A 24 -7.09 -28.49 9.51
N PHE A 25 -7.22 -28.94 8.26
CA PHE A 25 -7.21 -28.06 7.10
C PHE A 25 -8.34 -27.02 7.14
N PHE A 26 -9.58 -27.43 7.41
CA PHE A 26 -10.72 -26.51 7.48
C PHE A 26 -10.60 -25.51 8.63
N ILE A 27 -10.12 -25.93 9.80
CA ILE A 27 -9.86 -25.04 10.93
C ILE A 27 -8.79 -24.02 10.55
N ALA A 28 -7.68 -24.45 9.97
CA ALA A 28 -6.60 -23.56 9.54
C ALA A 28 -7.08 -22.56 8.46
N ALA A 29 -7.85 -23.05 7.47
CA ALA A 29 -8.44 -22.20 6.44
C ALA A 29 -9.41 -21.17 7.04
N PHE A 30 -10.25 -21.57 8.00
CA PHE A 30 -11.17 -20.66 8.68
C PHE A 30 -10.42 -19.59 9.48
N ILE A 31 -9.41 -19.97 10.28
CA ILE A 31 -8.58 -19.02 11.02
C ILE A 31 -7.88 -18.05 10.06
N PHE A 32 -7.30 -18.56 8.98
CA PHE A 32 -6.67 -17.73 7.96
C PHE A 32 -7.67 -16.73 7.36
N THR A 33 -8.85 -17.21 6.96
CA THR A 33 -9.89 -16.38 6.36
C THR A 33 -10.33 -15.24 7.28
N CYS A 34 -10.55 -15.53 8.57
CA CYS A 34 -10.93 -14.50 9.54
C CYS A 34 -9.79 -13.55 9.91
N SER A 35 -8.53 -14.02 9.89
CA SER A 35 -7.40 -13.24 10.43
C SER A 35 -6.65 -12.42 9.38
N ILE A 36 -6.65 -12.84 8.11
CA ILE A 36 -5.81 -12.20 7.09
C ILE A 36 -6.24 -10.77 6.77
N HIS A 37 -7.55 -10.50 6.73
CA HIS A 37 -8.03 -9.14 6.46
C HIS A 37 -7.63 -8.14 7.55
N PRO A 38 -7.97 -8.33 8.85
CA PRO A 38 -7.55 -7.40 9.90
C PRO A 38 -6.02 -7.37 10.08
N PHE A 39 -5.32 -8.46 9.75
CA PHE A 39 -3.86 -8.42 9.67
C PHE A 39 -3.40 -7.41 8.61
N LEU A 40 -3.86 -7.52 7.37
CA LEU A 40 -3.43 -6.65 6.26
C LEU A 40 -3.93 -5.20 6.41
N ALA A 41 -5.17 -5.01 6.84
CA ALA A 41 -5.81 -3.71 7.06
C ALA A 41 -5.46 -3.11 8.44
N VAL A 42 -4.17 -3.02 8.74
CA VAL A 42 -3.66 -2.53 10.02
C VAL A 42 -3.78 -1.01 10.12
N SER A 43 -4.25 -0.53 11.27
CA SER A 43 -4.20 0.89 11.65
C SER A 43 -3.40 1.06 12.93
N ARG A 44 -2.31 1.82 12.84
CA ARG A 44 -1.42 2.23 13.93
C ARG A 44 -0.94 3.66 13.63
N PRO A 45 -1.81 4.66 13.72
CA PRO A 45 -1.43 6.04 13.46
C PRO A 45 -0.57 6.59 14.61
N ASN A 46 0.35 7.48 14.25
CA ASN A 46 1.02 8.39 15.17
C ASN A 46 0.02 9.41 15.76
N GLY A 47 -0.99 9.77 14.97
CA GLY A 47 -2.10 10.65 15.34
C GLY A 47 -1.73 12.14 15.35
N SER A 48 -0.64 12.54 14.69
CA SER A 48 -0.14 13.91 14.66
C SER A 48 0.85 14.14 13.51
N GLY A 49 1.13 15.40 13.18
CA GLY A 49 2.12 15.77 12.18
C GLY A 49 1.50 15.85 10.79
N SER A 50 2.05 15.13 9.81
CA SER A 50 1.55 15.17 8.43
C SER A 50 0.82 13.91 8.01
N LEU A 51 -0.09 14.03 7.07
CA LEU A 51 -0.77 12.89 6.46
C LEU A 51 -0.18 12.61 5.08
N VAL A 52 0.04 11.35 4.74
CA VAL A 52 0.43 10.92 3.40
C VAL A 52 -0.76 10.25 2.73
N VAL A 53 -1.15 10.75 1.56
CA VAL A 53 -2.31 10.28 0.80
C VAL A 53 -1.83 9.72 -0.54
N GLU A 54 -2.17 8.47 -0.82
CA GLU A 54 -1.79 7.84 -2.09
C GLU A 54 -2.73 8.26 -3.22
N GLY A 55 -2.16 8.46 -4.41
CA GLY A 55 -2.83 9.06 -5.57
C GLY A 55 -3.91 8.21 -6.27
N TRP A 56 -4.15 6.99 -5.78
CA TRP A 56 -5.07 6.02 -6.39
C TRP A 56 -6.32 5.76 -5.53
N LEU A 57 -6.52 6.54 -4.47
CA LEU A 57 -7.70 6.43 -3.61
C LEU A 57 -8.98 6.87 -4.33
N THR A 58 -10.12 6.29 -3.91
CA THR A 58 -11.45 6.66 -4.42
C THR A 58 -11.87 8.03 -3.89
N ARG A 59 -12.83 8.68 -4.56
CA ARG A 59 -13.37 9.98 -4.10
C ARG A 59 -13.92 9.89 -2.67
N GLY A 60 -14.61 8.81 -2.33
CA GLY A 60 -15.11 8.58 -0.96
C GLY A 60 -13.96 8.53 0.07
N ALA A 61 -12.88 7.82 -0.24
CA ALA A 61 -11.69 7.77 0.60
C ALA A 61 -10.99 9.12 0.75
N VAL A 62 -10.99 9.96 -0.29
CA VAL A 62 -10.47 11.34 -0.22
C VAL A 62 -11.34 12.19 0.72
N LEU A 63 -12.67 12.11 0.61
CA LEU A 63 -13.57 12.86 1.50
C LEU A 63 -13.41 12.44 2.98
N GLU A 64 -13.34 11.14 3.25
CA GLU A 64 -13.07 10.63 4.60
C GLU A 64 -11.69 11.11 5.11
N THR A 65 -10.72 11.26 4.20
CA THR A 65 -9.40 11.80 4.55
C THR A 65 -9.49 13.26 5.01
N VAL A 66 -10.30 14.10 4.35
CA VAL A 66 -10.50 15.50 4.78
C VAL A 66 -11.08 15.55 6.20
N GLU A 67 -12.10 14.74 6.49
CA GLU A 67 -12.70 14.68 7.82
C GLU A 67 -11.68 14.29 8.91
N VAL A 68 -10.79 13.33 8.61
CA VAL A 68 -9.72 12.93 9.52
C VAL A 68 -8.65 14.00 9.67
N THR A 69 -8.29 14.68 8.58
CA THR A 69 -7.33 15.79 8.60
C THR A 69 -7.81 16.93 9.52
N GLU A 70 -9.09 17.30 9.44
CA GLU A 70 -9.67 18.35 10.28
C GLU A 70 -9.84 17.90 11.74
N SER A 71 -10.33 16.68 11.98
CA SER A 71 -10.63 16.20 13.34
C SER A 71 -9.39 15.89 14.19
N ARG A 72 -8.27 15.51 13.56
CA ARG A 72 -7.02 15.13 14.27
C ARG A 72 -5.90 16.15 14.16
N GLY A 73 -6.14 17.28 13.49
CA GLY A 73 -5.20 18.41 13.45
C GLY A 73 -3.88 18.11 12.75
N TYR A 74 -3.90 17.33 11.66
CA TYR A 74 -2.69 17.13 10.84
C TYR A 74 -2.31 18.45 10.14
N ASP A 75 -1.05 18.86 10.20
CA ASP A 75 -0.63 20.18 9.71
C ASP A 75 -0.63 20.27 8.18
N ARG A 76 -0.19 19.19 7.52
CA ARG A 76 -0.02 19.10 6.07
C ARG A 76 -0.46 17.75 5.53
N ILE A 77 -0.79 17.73 4.25
CA ILE A 77 -1.09 16.53 3.47
C ILE A 77 -0.08 16.42 2.33
N TYR A 78 0.74 15.37 2.35
CA TYR A 78 1.59 14.98 1.25
C TYR A 78 0.82 14.04 0.33
N THR A 79 0.64 14.41 -0.95
CA THR A 79 0.09 13.49 -1.95
C THR A 79 1.21 12.78 -2.68
N THR A 80 1.09 11.45 -2.84
CA THR A 80 2.12 10.64 -3.49
C THR A 80 1.55 9.84 -4.65
N GLY A 81 2.36 9.60 -5.68
CA GLY A 81 1.86 8.98 -6.91
C GLY A 81 2.85 9.13 -8.05
N GLY A 82 2.71 8.31 -9.08
CA GLY A 82 3.62 8.33 -10.23
C GLY A 82 2.95 8.93 -11.45
N PRO A 83 3.62 8.92 -12.60
CA PRO A 83 3.07 9.47 -13.83
C PRO A 83 1.78 8.75 -14.23
N ILE A 84 0.82 9.53 -14.71
CA ILE A 84 -0.38 9.01 -15.35
C ILE A 84 0.04 8.45 -16.72
N PRO A 85 -0.37 7.22 -17.09
CA PRO A 85 -0.05 6.67 -18.39
C PRO A 85 -0.59 7.55 -19.52
N ALA A 86 0.25 7.87 -20.50
CA ALA A 86 -0.15 8.63 -21.69
C ALA A 86 -1.25 7.88 -22.47
N GLY A 87 -2.26 8.62 -22.94
CA GLY A 87 -3.42 8.06 -23.64
C GLY A 87 -4.38 7.28 -22.74
N SER A 88 -4.25 7.40 -21.41
CA SER A 88 -5.28 6.94 -20.50
C SER A 88 -6.42 7.94 -20.41
N TYR A 89 -7.62 7.48 -20.05
CA TYR A 89 -8.75 8.37 -19.78
C TYR A 89 -8.41 9.50 -18.80
N LEU A 90 -7.57 9.24 -17.80
CA LEU A 90 -7.13 10.27 -16.86
C LEU A 90 -6.28 11.35 -17.54
N SER A 91 -5.33 10.98 -18.40
CA SER A 91 -4.51 11.94 -19.13
C SER A 91 -5.30 12.75 -20.17
N GLU A 92 -6.40 12.20 -20.69
CA GLU A 92 -7.28 12.91 -21.63
C GLU A 92 -8.25 13.87 -20.91
N LEU A 93 -8.80 13.44 -19.77
CA LEU A 93 -9.74 14.25 -18.99
C LEU A 93 -9.05 15.36 -18.18
N TYR A 94 -7.80 15.13 -17.77
CA TYR A 94 -7.01 16.07 -16.96
C TYR A 94 -5.63 16.29 -17.57
N PRO A 95 -5.55 17.00 -18.72
CA PRO A 95 -4.28 17.17 -19.45
C PRO A 95 -3.21 17.93 -18.65
N ASP A 96 -3.62 18.76 -17.68
CA ASP A 96 -2.72 19.53 -16.82
C ASP A 96 -2.23 18.74 -15.60
N LEU A 97 -2.83 17.57 -15.30
CA LEU A 97 -2.45 16.73 -14.18
C LEU A 97 -1.63 15.55 -14.70
N THR A 98 -0.34 15.52 -14.38
CA THR A 98 0.60 14.57 -15.00
C THR A 98 0.86 13.34 -14.14
N THR A 99 0.52 13.37 -12.86
CA THR A 99 0.76 12.29 -11.90
C THR A 99 -0.47 11.95 -11.06
N PHE A 100 -0.51 10.74 -10.53
CA PHE A 100 -1.52 10.36 -9.54
C PHE A 100 -1.42 11.21 -8.25
N ALA A 101 -0.25 11.77 -7.93
CA ALA A 101 -0.11 12.71 -6.82
C ALA A 101 -0.88 14.01 -7.10
N ASP A 102 -0.84 14.50 -8.35
CA ASP A 102 -1.61 15.65 -8.81
C ASP A 102 -3.12 15.37 -8.73
N ILE A 103 -3.56 14.18 -9.13
CA ILE A 103 -4.98 13.78 -9.04
C ILE A 103 -5.47 13.80 -7.59
N ALA A 104 -4.71 13.22 -6.65
CA ALA A 104 -5.09 13.28 -5.23
C ALA A 104 -5.12 14.72 -4.71
N ALA A 105 -4.13 15.53 -5.06
CA ALA A 105 -4.09 16.94 -4.65
C ALA A 105 -5.28 17.72 -5.21
N HIS A 106 -5.62 17.50 -6.49
CA HIS A 106 -6.79 18.08 -7.13
C HIS A 106 -8.08 17.69 -6.39
N GLN A 107 -8.28 16.40 -6.09
CA GLN A 107 -9.48 15.95 -5.36
C GLN A 107 -9.55 16.51 -3.93
N LEU A 108 -8.42 16.66 -3.23
CA LEU A 108 -8.37 17.29 -1.90
C LEU A 108 -8.74 18.77 -1.96
N ARG A 109 -8.25 19.51 -2.97
CA ARG A 109 -8.63 20.91 -3.21
C ARG A 109 -10.13 21.04 -3.48
N GLU A 110 -10.67 20.18 -4.37
CA GLU A 110 -12.11 20.16 -4.64
C GLU A 110 -12.93 19.81 -3.40
N ALA A 111 -12.37 19.04 -2.47
CA ALA A 111 -13.00 18.72 -1.19
C ALA A 111 -12.84 19.83 -0.12
N GLY A 112 -12.22 20.96 -0.46
CA GLY A 112 -12.12 22.14 0.39
C GLY A 112 -10.85 22.24 1.22
N VAL A 113 -9.86 21.36 1.03
CA VAL A 113 -8.57 21.48 1.72
C VAL A 113 -7.81 22.70 1.20
N PRO A 114 -7.35 23.62 2.08
CA PRO A 114 -6.57 24.78 1.66
C PRO A 114 -5.27 24.39 0.94
N ASP A 115 -4.95 25.07 -0.16
CA ASP A 115 -3.81 24.73 -1.02
C ASP A 115 -2.47 24.72 -0.27
N HIS A 116 -2.27 25.66 0.67
CA HIS A 116 -1.05 25.74 1.48
C HIS A 116 -0.82 24.54 2.42
N ARG A 117 -1.85 23.69 2.63
CA ARG A 117 -1.72 22.44 3.40
C ARG A 117 -1.39 21.25 2.51
N ILE A 118 -1.49 21.36 1.19
CA ILE A 118 -1.28 20.25 0.26
C ILE A 118 0.11 20.40 -0.36
N VAL A 119 0.91 19.36 -0.22
CA VAL A 119 2.23 19.27 -0.85
C VAL A 119 2.24 18.07 -1.78
N VAL A 120 2.42 18.35 -3.08
CA VAL A 120 2.43 17.30 -4.10
C VAL A 120 3.83 16.72 -4.21
N VAL A 121 3.98 15.42 -3.94
CA VAL A 121 5.26 14.72 -3.98
C VAL A 121 5.18 13.56 -4.97
N PRO A 122 5.32 13.84 -6.27
CA PRO A 122 5.27 12.81 -7.28
C PRO A 122 6.57 12.00 -7.30
N ARG A 123 6.47 10.71 -7.63
CA ARG A 123 7.62 9.91 -8.07
C ARG A 123 7.72 9.91 -9.59
N LYS A 124 8.91 9.64 -10.10
CA LYS A 124 9.15 9.34 -11.52
C LYS A 124 8.67 7.93 -11.88
N TYR A 125 8.66 7.63 -13.17
CA TYR A 125 8.25 6.31 -13.64
C TYR A 125 9.23 5.22 -13.17
N VAL A 126 8.69 4.14 -12.60
CA VAL A 126 9.44 2.95 -12.22
C VAL A 126 8.65 1.70 -12.62
N SER A 127 9.37 0.68 -13.08
CA SER A 127 8.76 -0.58 -13.53
C SER A 127 8.26 -1.46 -12.37
N SER A 128 8.89 -1.37 -11.19
CA SER A 128 8.55 -2.13 -9.99
C SER A 128 8.65 -1.28 -8.72
N HIS A 129 8.21 -1.85 -7.58
CA HIS A 129 8.30 -1.25 -6.24
C HIS A 129 7.75 0.19 -6.12
N ARG A 130 6.65 0.47 -6.84
CA ARG A 130 6.05 1.81 -6.96
C ARG A 130 5.76 2.48 -5.61
N THR A 131 5.28 1.74 -4.63
CA THR A 131 5.00 2.26 -3.27
C THR A 131 6.29 2.71 -2.58
N TYR A 132 7.34 1.88 -2.61
CA TYR A 132 8.66 2.21 -2.04
C TYR A 132 9.29 3.44 -2.71
N PHE A 133 9.26 3.52 -4.05
CA PHE A 133 9.79 4.69 -4.76
C PHE A 133 8.95 5.97 -4.54
N SER A 134 7.66 5.84 -4.23
CA SER A 134 6.84 6.99 -3.79
C SER A 134 7.29 7.49 -2.42
N ALA A 135 7.59 6.55 -1.52
CA ALA A 135 8.13 6.88 -0.21
C ALA A 135 9.55 7.47 -0.27
N LEU A 136 10.41 7.01 -1.20
CA LEU A 136 11.72 7.62 -1.42
C LEU A 136 11.62 9.05 -2.00
N ALA A 137 10.66 9.32 -2.89
CA ALA A 137 10.40 10.67 -3.34
C ALA A 137 10.02 11.59 -2.16
N LEU A 138 9.21 11.06 -1.22
CA LEU A 138 8.89 11.76 0.03
C LEU A 138 10.10 11.92 0.94
N ARG A 139 10.96 10.90 1.09
CA ARG A 139 12.22 10.98 1.84
C ARG A 139 13.04 12.17 1.34
N ARG A 140 13.26 12.23 0.03
CA ARG A 140 14.02 13.31 -0.60
C ARG A 140 13.38 14.67 -0.32
N HIS A 141 12.07 14.80 -0.53
CA HIS A 141 11.38 16.05 -0.26
C HIS A 141 11.55 16.51 1.20
N LEU A 142 11.40 15.59 2.17
CA LEU A 142 11.57 15.93 3.58
C LEU A 142 13.01 16.36 3.90
N THR A 143 14.01 15.67 3.36
CA THR A 143 15.43 16.04 3.54
C THR A 143 15.78 17.36 2.85
N ASP A 144 15.32 17.58 1.62
CA ASP A 144 15.58 18.82 0.86
C ASP A 144 14.98 20.05 1.58
N GLU A 145 13.86 19.88 2.30
CA GLU A 145 13.20 20.91 3.10
C GLU A 145 13.70 21.00 4.57
N GLY A 146 14.65 20.16 4.98
CA GLY A 146 15.17 20.12 6.36
C GLY A 146 14.13 19.69 7.40
N LEU A 147 13.22 18.79 7.02
CA LEU A 147 12.10 18.28 7.83
C LEU A 147 12.39 16.91 8.45
N GLU A 148 13.66 16.56 8.68
CA GLU A 148 14.02 15.34 9.38
C GLU A 148 13.46 15.29 10.80
N GLY A 149 13.09 14.10 11.27
CA GLY A 149 12.38 13.92 12.55
C GLY A 149 10.88 14.18 12.47
N SER A 150 10.33 14.38 11.27
CA SER A 150 8.89 14.51 11.05
C SER A 150 8.13 13.25 11.50
N ARG A 151 6.89 13.45 11.96
CA ARG A 151 5.93 12.36 12.20
C ARG A 151 4.89 12.41 11.10
N LEU A 152 4.60 11.26 10.50
CA LEU A 152 3.58 11.17 9.47
C LEU A 152 2.76 9.90 9.55
N ASP A 153 1.53 9.98 9.07
CA ASP A 153 0.63 8.84 8.95
C ASP A 153 0.23 8.60 7.51
N ILE A 154 0.40 7.36 7.05
CA ILE A 154 -0.04 6.97 5.71
C ILE A 154 -1.50 6.59 5.76
N ARG A 155 -2.32 7.26 4.97
CA ARG A 155 -3.72 6.91 4.80
C ARG A 155 -3.90 6.23 3.45
N THR A 156 -4.27 4.95 3.48
CA THR A 156 -4.33 4.11 2.27
C THR A 156 -5.41 3.04 2.37
N ALA A 157 -5.71 2.35 1.27
CA ALA A 157 -6.82 1.39 1.24
C ALA A 157 -6.55 0.15 2.09
N GLY A 158 -7.53 -0.22 2.94
CA GLY A 158 -7.62 -1.44 3.74
C GLY A 158 -6.41 -2.38 3.70
N PRO A 159 -6.50 -3.55 3.03
CA PRO A 159 -5.41 -4.53 2.99
C PRO A 159 -4.05 -4.04 2.46
N HIS A 160 -4.00 -2.93 1.71
CA HIS A 160 -2.75 -2.34 1.22
C HIS A 160 -1.93 -1.69 2.35
N ALA A 161 -2.59 -1.29 3.44
CA ALA A 161 -2.00 -0.55 4.55
C ALA A 161 -0.75 -1.20 5.12
N ARG A 162 -0.77 -2.51 5.41
CA ARG A 162 0.40 -3.19 5.98
C ARG A 162 1.63 -3.14 5.07
N ARG A 163 1.43 -3.27 3.75
CA ARG A 163 2.55 -3.21 2.80
C ARG A 163 3.06 -1.79 2.60
N SER A 164 2.17 -0.80 2.51
CA SER A 164 2.59 0.60 2.48
C SER A 164 3.37 0.96 3.74
N TRP A 165 2.89 0.58 4.91
CA TRP A 165 3.57 0.84 6.18
C TRP A 165 4.98 0.24 6.22
N LEU A 166 5.14 -1.02 5.79
CA LEU A 166 6.46 -1.65 5.67
C LEU A 166 7.39 -0.87 4.72
N LEU A 167 6.92 -0.54 3.53
CA LEU A 167 7.76 0.05 2.48
C LEU A 167 8.11 1.52 2.75
N PHE A 168 7.18 2.29 3.30
CA PHE A 168 7.46 3.65 3.75
C PHE A 168 8.38 3.65 4.97
N GLY A 169 8.18 2.72 5.92
CA GLY A 169 9.11 2.56 7.04
C GLY A 169 10.54 2.28 6.60
N LEU A 170 10.73 1.43 5.57
CA LEU A 170 12.05 1.19 4.98
C LEU A 170 12.60 2.45 4.30
N ALA A 171 11.80 3.13 3.47
CA ALA A 171 12.26 4.29 2.71
C ALA A 171 12.54 5.53 3.57
N LEU A 172 11.80 5.72 4.65
CA LEU A 172 11.88 6.89 5.54
C LEU A 172 12.69 6.62 6.80
N ASP A 173 13.36 5.46 6.89
CA ASP A 173 14.20 5.12 8.04
C ASP A 173 15.25 6.21 8.28
N GLY A 174 15.35 6.67 9.53
CA GLY A 174 16.20 7.80 9.94
C GLY A 174 15.71 9.20 9.51
N VAL A 175 14.62 9.33 8.76
CA VAL A 175 14.07 10.62 8.28
C VAL A 175 12.74 10.97 8.93
N ALA A 176 11.82 10.01 9.07
CA ALA A 176 10.52 10.25 9.67
C ALA A 176 9.97 9.05 10.45
N GLU A 177 9.19 9.33 11.50
CA GLU A 177 8.38 8.31 12.18
C GLU A 177 7.12 8.05 11.36
N VAL A 178 6.89 6.79 10.97
CA VAL A 178 5.81 6.41 10.05
C VAL A 178 4.76 5.59 10.78
N GLY A 179 3.55 6.14 10.89
CA GLY A 179 2.35 5.39 11.23
C GLY A 179 1.49 5.14 9.99
N VAL A 180 0.38 4.42 10.20
CA VAL A 180 -0.53 4.03 9.11
C VAL A 180 -1.97 3.99 9.58
N GLU A 181 -2.89 4.40 8.72
CA GLU A 181 -4.33 4.28 8.92
C GLU A 181 -4.98 3.67 7.68
N ALA A 182 -5.62 2.51 7.88
CA ALA A 182 -6.28 1.77 6.83
C ALA A 182 -7.71 2.29 6.63
N ILE A 183 -8.01 2.71 5.40
CA ILE A 183 -9.34 3.12 4.98
C ILE A 183 -10.22 1.88 4.78
N ARG A 184 -11.45 1.89 5.29
CA ARG A 184 -12.39 0.78 5.08
C ARG A 184 -12.72 0.68 3.57
N PRO A 185 -12.62 -0.51 2.96
CA PRO A 185 -12.96 -0.67 1.54
C PRO A 185 -14.45 -0.43 1.30
N ASP A 186 -14.76 0.22 0.18
CA ASP A 186 -16.13 0.47 -0.31
C ASP A 186 -16.65 -0.63 -1.25
N SER A 187 -15.74 -1.37 -1.88
CA SER A 187 -16.06 -2.37 -2.91
C SER A 187 -16.39 -3.78 -2.41
N TYR A 188 -16.28 -4.03 -1.10
CA TYR A 188 -16.65 -5.31 -0.46
C TYR A 188 -16.83 -5.13 1.05
N ASP A 189 -17.48 -6.09 1.70
CA ASP A 189 -17.60 -6.16 3.17
C ASP A 189 -16.31 -6.77 3.79
N PRO A 190 -15.52 -6.01 4.58
CA PRO A 190 -14.33 -6.49 5.29
C PRO A 190 -14.54 -7.76 6.11
N ASP A 191 -15.69 -7.87 6.78
CA ASP A 191 -15.98 -8.95 7.72
C ASP A 191 -16.35 -10.24 6.99
N ARG A 192 -16.67 -10.12 5.70
CA ARG A 192 -17.02 -11.20 4.78
C ARG A 192 -16.31 -11.04 3.44
N TRP A 193 -15.04 -10.65 3.45
CA TRP A 193 -14.30 -10.31 2.23
C TRP A 193 -14.28 -11.44 1.20
N TRP A 194 -14.33 -12.71 1.66
CA TRP A 194 -14.36 -13.90 0.82
C TRP A 194 -15.67 -14.09 0.05
N ALA A 195 -16.74 -13.36 0.42
CA ALA A 195 -18.05 -13.47 -0.22
C ALA A 195 -18.14 -12.68 -1.54
N SER A 196 -17.09 -11.95 -1.93
CA SER A 196 -17.07 -11.16 -3.17
C SER A 196 -15.76 -11.37 -3.94
N SER A 197 -15.82 -11.28 -5.28
CA SER A 197 -14.63 -11.35 -6.12
C SER A 197 -13.68 -10.18 -5.88
N SER A 198 -14.21 -8.99 -5.56
CA SER A 198 -13.42 -7.80 -5.18
C SER A 198 -12.60 -8.09 -3.91
N GLY A 199 -13.26 -8.53 -2.83
CA GLY A 199 -12.60 -8.82 -1.57
C GLY A 199 -11.57 -9.94 -1.69
N VAL A 200 -11.90 -11.03 -2.39
CA VAL A 200 -10.97 -12.14 -2.63
C VAL A 200 -9.71 -11.66 -3.37
N ARG A 201 -9.86 -10.91 -4.46
CA ARG A 201 -8.72 -10.41 -5.25
C ARG A 201 -7.86 -9.45 -4.46
N THR A 202 -8.46 -8.52 -3.73
CA THR A 202 -7.74 -7.52 -2.93
C THR A 202 -6.99 -8.16 -1.78
N VAL A 203 -7.66 -8.99 -0.96
CA VAL A 203 -7.05 -9.58 0.24
C VAL A 203 -5.95 -10.58 -0.11
N ILE A 204 -6.20 -11.49 -1.06
CA ILE A 204 -5.18 -12.47 -1.48
C ILE A 204 -4.03 -11.77 -2.21
N GLY A 205 -4.35 -10.84 -3.11
CA GLY A 205 -3.35 -10.07 -3.87
C GLY A 205 -2.42 -9.28 -2.95
N GLU A 206 -2.97 -8.56 -1.98
CA GLU A 206 -2.17 -7.83 -0.98
C GLU A 206 -1.43 -8.77 -0.03
N GLY A 207 -1.99 -9.93 0.31
CA GLY A 207 -1.29 -10.96 1.08
C GLY A 207 -0.02 -11.45 0.37
N ILE A 208 -0.13 -11.78 -0.92
CA ILE A 208 1.02 -12.20 -1.74
C ILE A 208 2.03 -11.05 -1.91
N ALA A 209 1.54 -9.84 -2.21
CA ALA A 209 2.41 -8.68 -2.42
C ALA A 209 3.16 -8.29 -1.12
N TYR A 210 2.50 -8.37 0.03
CA TYR A 210 3.12 -8.13 1.33
C TYR A 210 4.17 -9.21 1.64
N PHE A 211 3.84 -10.49 1.41
CA PHE A 211 4.79 -11.59 1.59
C PHE A 211 6.04 -11.39 0.73
N TYR A 212 5.86 -11.05 -0.56
CA TYR A 212 6.97 -10.72 -1.44
C TYR A 212 7.80 -9.54 -0.92
N ALA A 213 7.16 -8.44 -0.54
CA ALA A 213 7.84 -7.27 0.00
C ALA A 213 8.60 -7.56 1.31
N LYS A 214 8.08 -8.45 2.16
CA LYS A 214 8.69 -8.76 3.45
C LYS A 214 9.88 -9.71 3.36
N PHE A 215 9.83 -10.67 2.43
CA PHE A 215 10.80 -11.77 2.39
C PHE A 215 11.69 -11.80 1.14
N PHE A 216 11.37 -11.03 0.10
CA PHE A 216 12.10 -11.05 -1.18
C PHE A 216 12.50 -9.66 -1.69
N PHE A 217 12.17 -8.60 -0.96
CA PHE A 217 12.57 -7.24 -1.31
C PHE A 217 13.50 -6.66 -0.23
N TYR A 218 14.74 -6.40 -0.62
CA TYR A 218 15.82 -5.91 0.24
C TYR A 218 16.43 -4.66 -0.38
N PRO A 219 15.77 -3.49 -0.26
CA PRO A 219 16.29 -2.26 -0.83
C PRO A 219 17.55 -1.78 -0.11
N ASN A 220 18.38 -1.01 -0.83
CA ASN A 220 19.46 -0.24 -0.23
C ASN A 220 19.10 1.24 -0.39
N VAL A 221 18.62 1.86 0.70
CA VAL A 221 18.06 3.21 0.67
C VAL A 221 19.08 4.23 0.16
N ASP A 222 20.35 4.13 0.56
CA ASP A 222 21.39 5.08 0.16
C ASP A 222 21.68 5.00 -1.35
N GLU A 223 21.78 3.77 -1.88
CA GLU A 223 21.94 3.53 -3.31
C GLU A 223 20.71 3.96 -4.10
N ASP A 224 19.50 3.65 -3.60
CA ASP A 224 18.24 3.96 -4.26
C ASP A 224 17.96 5.47 -4.30
N VAL A 225 18.28 6.21 -3.23
CA VAL A 225 18.21 7.68 -3.20
C VAL A 225 19.15 8.25 -4.27
N THR A 226 20.40 7.79 -4.30
CA THR A 226 21.40 8.20 -5.30
C THR A 226 20.92 7.94 -6.72
N ARG A 227 20.26 6.80 -6.95
CA ARG A 227 19.68 6.43 -8.24
C ARG A 227 18.55 7.37 -8.67
N ILE A 228 17.70 7.81 -7.75
CA ILE A 228 16.62 8.79 -8.04
C ILE A 228 17.20 10.19 -8.31
N VAL A 229 18.40 10.49 -7.82
CA VAL A 229 19.08 11.77 -8.09
C VAL A 229 19.78 11.77 -9.46
N HIS A 230 20.37 10.64 -9.89
CA HIS A 230 21.30 10.62 -11.03
C HIS A 230 20.85 9.88 -12.30
N ASP A 231 19.71 9.19 -12.36
CA ASP A 231 19.26 8.57 -13.62
C ASP A 231 19.02 9.65 -14.70
N PRO A 232 19.62 9.59 -15.90
CA PRO A 232 19.36 10.57 -16.98
C PRO A 232 17.97 10.42 -17.62
N LYS A 233 17.21 9.38 -17.26
CA LYS A 233 15.74 9.31 -17.51
C LYS A 233 14.92 9.87 -16.34
N ASN A 234 15.58 10.41 -15.31
CA ASN A 234 14.97 11.22 -14.25
C ASN A 234 14.85 12.67 -14.69
#